data_AF-A0AAW1SDM1-F1
#
_entry.id   AF-A0AAW1SDM1-F1
#
_cell.length_a   1.000
_cell.length_b   1.000
_cell.length_c   1.000
_cell.angle_alpha   90.00
_cell.angle_beta   90.00
_cell.angle_gamma   90.00
#
_symmetry.space_group_name_H-M   'P 1'
#
loop_
_entity.id
_entity.type
_entity.pdbx_description
1 polymer ?
#
loop_
_entity_poly.entity_id
_entity_poly.type
_entity_poly.pdbx_seq_one_letter_code
_entity_poly.pdbx_strand_id
1 'polypeptide(L)'
;MQSSSGWWQEVRATLLQGLAGCLVAASGAAGEVSKAIRLDLGVLRRHQAELWHCTDLASDITLLTDQVHAAMKTSADVFARVQRQVADQQSKLQILSREHGTGRALSLHSEVAAAAAGAPLTPAMQHLISSSLGEAGLKRASKDVDAAAQQLTQGFVASIQPSLERLASSLSSMLAITRCTHIAGRLGLQARAFQEAASTAQQLIADASKEHHEMLRECTEVRLFLAWLLQLAAVLQDDDSRSPALSATSRKMAETNIFNDSSVPAPHMGMHGQDPTDGSTRQLAQQHLSQIQHICSAQFASMATTLSAAITSKNILDIKEDGRQWHSCTNLLPNSSILWLGTHAPHSMVLVRTHQDQVQAAELICPTAQRIVQSAFYKEELIAVVLESVTSAEQPGNLFLVPIAALPWAVYSSPVHLDQVLQAHNNCQNIEDLASRTFAMSAPVNCPLILSGSRGLACVLSTMQQASMYDLEEEDSAQADAD
;
A
#
# COMPACT_ATOMS: atom_id res chain seq x y z
N MET A 1 2.51 -10.55 -5.41
CA MET A 1 2.80 -9.10 -5.41
C MET A 1 1.56 -8.39 -4.88
N GLN A 2 1.46 -8.28 -3.56
CA GLN A 2 0.34 -7.63 -2.88
C GLN A 2 0.63 -6.12 -2.74
N SER A 3 -0.44 -5.33 -2.67
CA SER A 3 -0.46 -3.86 -2.70
C SER A 3 0.74 -3.22 -1.98
N SER A 4 1.62 -2.57 -2.74
CA SER A 4 2.63 -1.68 -2.17
C SER A 4 1.90 -0.63 -1.32
N SER A 5 2.21 -0.56 -0.03
CA SER A 5 1.75 0.49 0.87
C SER A 5 1.96 1.89 0.28
N GLY A 6 1.15 2.86 0.70
CA GLY A 6 1.20 4.23 0.18
C GLY A 6 2.59 4.86 0.19
N TRP A 7 3.41 4.55 1.20
CA TRP A 7 4.80 5.05 1.30
C TRP A 7 5.71 4.48 0.22
N TRP A 8 5.53 3.23 -0.20
CA TRP A 8 6.31 2.67 -1.30
C TRP A 8 5.91 3.26 -2.64
N GLN A 9 4.64 3.65 -2.81
CA GLN A 9 4.25 4.43 -3.98
C GLN A 9 4.87 5.82 -3.97
N GLU A 10 4.97 6.46 -2.81
CA GLU A 10 5.62 7.77 -2.65
C GLU A 10 7.13 7.68 -2.89
N VAL A 11 7.83 6.71 -2.30
CA VAL A 11 9.25 6.42 -2.58
C VAL A 11 9.46 6.13 -4.06
N ARG A 12 8.62 5.30 -4.67
CA ARG A 12 8.66 5.00 -6.10
C ARG A 12 8.42 6.27 -6.92
N ALA A 13 7.46 7.11 -6.55
CA ALA A 13 7.15 8.35 -7.25
C ALA A 13 8.32 9.34 -7.16
N THR A 14 8.92 9.53 -5.98
CA THR A 14 10.10 10.38 -5.80
C THR A 14 11.31 9.84 -6.56
N LEU A 15 11.54 8.52 -6.54
CA LEU A 15 12.58 7.90 -7.37
C LEU A 15 12.30 8.12 -8.85
N LEU A 16 11.07 7.89 -9.32
CA LEU A 16 10.69 8.12 -10.72
C LEU A 16 10.80 9.61 -11.11
N GLN A 17 10.47 10.54 -10.22
CA GLN A 17 10.63 11.98 -10.44
C GLN A 17 12.10 12.37 -10.55
N GLY A 18 12.96 11.84 -9.68
CA GLY A 18 14.37 12.14 -9.75
C GLY A 18 15.05 11.45 -10.95
N LEU A 19 14.60 10.24 -11.32
CA LEU A 19 14.95 9.63 -12.61
C LEU A 19 14.48 10.49 -13.78
N ALA A 20 13.25 11.00 -13.76
CA ALA A 20 12.75 11.93 -14.77
C ALA A 20 13.57 13.23 -14.80
N GLY A 21 14.02 13.74 -13.65
CA GLY A 21 14.95 14.87 -13.55
C GLY A 21 16.29 14.58 -14.24
N CYS A 22 16.86 13.38 -14.03
CA CYS A 22 18.05 12.93 -14.75
C CYS A 22 17.79 12.83 -16.26
N LEU A 23 16.61 12.36 -16.67
CA LEU A 23 16.22 12.30 -18.09
C LEU A 23 16.09 13.70 -18.70
N VAL A 24 15.48 14.66 -17.99
CA VAL A 24 15.33 16.06 -18.44
C VAL A 24 16.68 16.77 -18.51
N ALA A 25 17.55 16.58 -17.51
CA ALA A 25 18.90 17.14 -17.52
C ALA A 25 19.75 16.57 -18.68
N ALA A 26 19.59 15.28 -18.98
CA ALA A 26 20.22 14.62 -20.12
C ALA A 26 19.60 15.02 -21.47
N SER A 27 18.34 15.45 -21.49
CA SER A 27 17.59 15.81 -22.70
C SER A 27 18.12 17.07 -23.37
N GLY A 28 18.56 18.09 -22.63
CA GLY A 28 18.83 19.41 -23.21
C GLY A 28 17.54 20.05 -23.78
N ALA A 29 17.58 21.35 -24.05
CA ALA A 29 16.39 22.10 -24.47
C ALA A 29 16.02 21.84 -25.95
N ALA A 30 14.73 21.49 -26.16
CA ALA A 30 13.93 21.65 -27.38
C ALA A 30 14.44 20.99 -28.68
N GLY A 31 14.13 19.69 -28.83
CA GLY A 31 14.03 19.00 -30.12
C GLY A 31 13.32 17.66 -29.94
N GLU A 32 12.52 17.23 -30.92
CA GLU A 32 12.02 15.84 -31.01
C GLU A 32 13.23 14.94 -31.26
N VAL A 33 13.84 14.44 -30.19
CA VAL A 33 15.02 13.57 -30.23
C VAL A 33 14.80 12.48 -29.21
N SER A 34 14.64 11.24 -29.68
CA SER A 34 14.63 10.06 -28.83
C SER A 34 16.02 9.91 -28.16
N LYS A 35 16.08 9.58 -26.87
CA LYS A 35 17.36 9.39 -26.15
C LYS A 35 17.41 8.08 -25.39
N ALA A 36 18.54 7.39 -25.50
CA ALA A 36 18.84 6.19 -24.75
C ALA A 36 19.77 6.55 -23.58
N ILE A 37 19.29 6.38 -22.36
CA ILE A 37 20.02 6.80 -21.15
C ILE A 37 20.32 5.58 -20.28
N ARG A 38 21.60 5.36 -19.99
CA ARG A 38 22.06 4.35 -19.03
C ARG A 38 22.31 4.99 -17.68
N LEU A 39 21.52 4.56 -16.70
CA LEU A 39 21.60 5.00 -15.31
C LEU A 39 22.45 4.03 -14.49
N ASP A 40 23.32 4.57 -13.62
CA ASP A 40 24.06 3.76 -12.65
C ASP A 40 23.21 3.51 -11.40
N LEU A 41 22.66 2.31 -11.29
CA LEU A 41 21.94 1.85 -10.11
C LEU A 41 22.84 1.14 -9.09
N GLY A 42 24.16 1.31 -9.21
CA GLY A 42 25.14 0.66 -8.33
C GLY A 42 24.98 1.01 -6.85
N VAL A 43 24.37 2.16 -6.52
CA VAL A 43 23.97 2.47 -5.13
C VAL A 43 22.88 1.54 -4.61
N LEU A 44 21.87 1.21 -5.43
CA LEU A 44 20.80 0.29 -5.06
C LEU A 44 21.33 -1.13 -4.91
N ARG A 45 22.21 -1.56 -5.82
CA ARG A 45 22.83 -2.90 -5.75
C ARG A 45 23.71 -3.06 -4.51
N ARG A 46 24.51 -2.04 -4.16
CA ARG A 46 25.39 -2.06 -2.99
C ARG A 46 24.64 -2.16 -1.66
N HIS A 47 23.42 -1.62 -1.61
CA HIS A 47 22.58 -1.59 -0.41
C HIS A 47 21.31 -2.42 -0.58
N GLN A 48 21.34 -3.44 -1.43
CA GLN A 48 20.13 -4.20 -1.78
C GLN A 48 19.51 -4.86 -0.54
N ALA A 49 20.30 -5.48 0.32
CA ALA A 49 19.80 -6.17 1.50
C ALA A 49 19.13 -5.19 2.49
N GLU A 50 19.77 -4.04 2.72
CA GLU A 50 19.26 -2.99 3.59
C GLU A 50 17.99 -2.36 3.02
N LEU A 51 17.94 -2.13 1.71
CA LEU A 51 16.75 -1.60 1.04
C LEU A 51 15.58 -2.58 1.13
N TRP A 52 15.80 -3.88 0.91
CA TRP A 52 14.78 -4.91 1.11
C TRP A 52 14.28 -4.92 2.56
N HIS A 53 15.18 -4.89 3.53
CA HIS A 53 14.78 -4.90 4.93
C HIS A 53 13.99 -3.64 5.34
N CYS A 54 14.42 -2.46 4.90
CA CYS A 54 13.67 -1.21 5.06
C CYS A 54 12.29 -1.28 4.37
N THR A 55 12.20 -1.98 3.23
CA THR A 55 10.94 -2.20 2.49
C THR A 55 9.95 -3.01 3.29
N ASP A 56 10.41 -4.14 3.82
CA ASP A 56 9.57 -5.01 4.64
C ASP A 56 9.11 -4.30 5.90
N LEU A 57 10.01 -3.62 6.61
CA LEU A 57 9.67 -2.86 7.82
C LEU A 57 8.70 -1.70 7.53
N ALA A 58 8.89 -0.96 6.44
CA ALA A 58 7.96 0.11 6.05
C ALA A 58 6.55 -0.43 5.76
N SER A 59 6.47 -1.58 5.07
CA SER A 59 5.19 -2.22 4.77
C SER A 59 4.51 -2.71 6.05
N ASP A 60 5.27 -3.33 6.94
CA ASP A 60 4.78 -3.79 8.24
C ASP A 60 4.26 -2.62 9.08
N ILE A 61 5.01 -1.51 9.18
CA ILE A 61 4.58 -0.33 9.95
C ILE A 61 3.28 0.25 9.38
N THR A 62 3.14 0.34 8.05
CA THR A 62 1.90 0.85 7.44
C THR A 62 0.72 -0.06 7.78
N LEU A 63 0.88 -1.36 7.54
CA LEU A 63 -0.15 -2.36 7.79
C LEU A 63 -0.60 -2.34 9.27
N LEU A 64 0.35 -2.32 10.20
CA LEU A 64 0.07 -2.35 11.63
C LEU A 64 -0.61 -1.06 12.08
N THR A 65 -0.22 0.09 11.54
CA THR A 65 -0.87 1.37 11.85
C THR A 65 -2.34 1.36 11.42
N ASP A 66 -2.63 0.89 10.20
CA ASP A 66 -4.00 0.80 9.68
C ASP A 66 -4.84 -0.21 10.50
N GLN A 67 -4.25 -1.36 10.85
CA GLN A 67 -4.88 -2.37 11.69
C GLN A 67 -5.23 -1.84 13.08
N VAL A 68 -4.29 -1.16 13.75
CA VAL A 68 -4.53 -0.54 15.07
C VAL A 68 -5.63 0.52 14.96
N HIS A 69 -5.56 1.40 13.95
CA HIS A 69 -6.58 2.43 13.75
C HIS A 69 -7.99 1.83 13.58
N ALA A 70 -8.13 0.81 12.72
CA ALA A 70 -9.40 0.12 12.49
C ALA A 70 -9.92 -0.61 13.74
N ALA A 71 -9.04 -1.26 14.50
CA ALA A 71 -9.40 -1.99 15.72
C ALA A 71 -9.81 -1.04 16.87
N MET A 72 -9.08 0.07 17.05
CA MET A 72 -9.44 1.11 18.02
C MET A 72 -10.77 1.77 17.66
N LYS A 73 -11.00 2.07 16.38
CA LYS A 73 -12.29 2.60 15.91
C LYS A 73 -13.43 1.64 16.22
N THR A 74 -13.25 0.36 15.92
CA THR A 74 -14.25 -0.68 16.20
C THR A 74 -14.56 -0.79 17.69
N SER A 75 -13.53 -0.76 18.55
CA SER A 75 -13.69 -0.79 20.01
C SER A 75 -14.48 0.42 20.51
N ALA A 76 -14.15 1.61 20.01
CA ALA A 76 -14.87 2.80 20.38
C ALA A 76 -16.32 2.82 19.86
N ASP A 77 -16.60 2.24 18.69
CA ASP A 77 -17.97 2.11 18.17
C ASP A 77 -18.80 1.13 19.04
N VAL A 78 -18.20 0.05 19.51
CA VAL A 78 -18.80 -0.89 20.48
C VAL A 78 -19.15 -0.15 21.77
N PHE A 79 -18.21 0.62 22.30
CA PHE A 79 -18.39 1.35 23.54
C PHE A 79 -19.45 2.46 23.43
N ALA A 80 -19.45 3.21 22.33
CA ALA A 80 -20.45 4.23 22.05
C ALA A 80 -21.88 3.66 22.00
N ARG A 81 -22.07 2.37 21.67
CA ARG A 81 -23.39 1.71 21.76
C ARG A 81 -23.84 1.55 23.21
N VAL A 82 -22.93 1.16 24.11
CA VAL A 82 -23.22 1.05 25.56
C VAL A 82 -23.59 2.42 26.13
N GLN A 83 -22.82 3.46 25.80
CA GLN A 83 -23.11 4.82 26.26
C GLN A 83 -24.47 5.33 25.75
N ARG A 84 -24.79 5.09 24.47
CA ARG A 84 -26.10 5.43 23.89
C ARG A 84 -27.25 4.72 24.61
N GLN A 85 -27.08 3.45 24.95
CA GLN A 85 -28.09 2.70 25.69
C GLN A 85 -28.39 3.30 27.06
N VAL A 86 -27.37 3.78 27.78
CA VAL A 86 -27.55 4.49 29.08
C VAL A 86 -28.21 5.85 28.88
N ALA A 87 -27.74 6.63 27.90
CA ALA A 87 -28.30 7.95 27.58
C ALA A 87 -29.78 7.87 27.18
N ASP A 88 -30.18 6.83 26.45
CA ASP A 88 -31.58 6.59 26.09
C ASP A 88 -32.45 6.33 27.33
N GLN A 89 -31.94 5.57 28.32
CA GLN A 89 -32.69 5.36 29.58
C GLN A 89 -32.79 6.64 30.39
N GLN A 90 -31.73 7.44 30.45
CA GLN A 90 -31.73 8.73 31.14
C GLN A 90 -32.74 9.68 30.50
N SER A 91 -32.79 9.73 29.17
CA SER A 91 -33.73 10.57 28.43
C SER A 91 -35.17 10.15 28.68
N LYS A 92 -35.45 8.84 28.70
CA LYS A 92 -36.77 8.31 29.06
C LYS A 92 -37.18 8.68 30.48
N LEU A 93 -36.27 8.56 31.46
CA LEU A 93 -36.54 8.95 32.84
C LEU A 93 -36.91 10.44 32.94
N GLN A 94 -36.19 11.30 32.23
CA GLN A 94 -36.47 12.75 32.23
C GLN A 94 -37.86 13.07 31.65
N ILE A 95 -38.29 12.36 30.60
CA ILE A 95 -39.63 12.51 30.02
C ILE A 95 -40.69 12.07 31.05
N LEU A 96 -40.55 10.86 31.62
CA LEU A 96 -41.48 10.33 32.61
C LEU A 96 -41.56 11.21 33.87
N SER A 97 -40.44 11.79 34.30
CA SER A 97 -40.37 12.73 35.42
C SER A 97 -41.22 13.98 35.20
N ARG A 98 -41.24 14.51 33.97
CA ARG A 98 -42.08 15.66 33.60
C ARG A 98 -43.56 15.28 33.57
N GLU A 99 -43.88 14.10 33.04
CA GLU A 99 -45.26 13.59 32.96
C GLU A 99 -45.88 13.33 34.34
N HIS A 100 -45.09 12.87 35.31
CA HIS A 100 -45.54 12.62 36.69
C HIS A 100 -45.51 13.88 37.58
N GLY A 101 -45.31 15.08 37.01
CA GLY A 101 -45.50 16.35 37.72
C GLY A 101 -44.41 16.72 38.72
N THR A 102 -43.23 16.07 38.68
CA THR A 102 -42.15 16.33 39.65
C THR A 102 -41.44 17.68 39.43
N GLY A 103 -41.66 18.37 38.31
CA GLY A 103 -41.20 19.74 38.02
C GLY A 103 -39.66 19.94 37.93
N ARG A 104 -38.86 18.95 38.35
CA ARG A 104 -37.39 18.92 38.25
C ARG A 104 -36.95 17.87 37.24
N ALA A 105 -35.90 18.17 36.48
CA ALA A 105 -35.24 17.16 35.66
C ALA A 105 -34.49 16.19 36.59
N LEU A 106 -35.10 15.03 36.85
CA LEU A 106 -34.47 13.96 37.64
C LEU A 106 -33.38 13.28 36.81
N SER A 107 -32.22 13.06 37.41
CA SER A 107 -31.16 12.24 36.83
C SER A 107 -31.20 10.83 37.41
N LEU A 108 -30.74 9.83 36.65
CA LEU A 108 -30.60 8.46 37.16
C LEU A 108 -29.75 8.43 38.44
N HIS A 109 -28.71 9.27 38.52
CA HIS A 109 -27.91 9.45 39.73
C HIS A 109 -28.75 9.82 40.95
N SER A 110 -29.56 10.87 40.80
CA SER A 110 -30.29 11.46 41.92
C SER A 110 -31.30 10.48 42.50
N GLU A 111 -31.91 9.65 41.65
CA GLU A 111 -32.82 8.59 42.05
C GLU A 111 -32.10 7.44 42.75
N VAL A 112 -30.96 6.99 42.21
CA VAL A 112 -30.12 5.95 42.84
C VAL A 112 -29.63 6.43 44.21
N ALA A 113 -29.16 7.67 44.31
CA ALA A 113 -28.67 8.25 45.57
C ALA A 113 -29.79 8.44 46.59
N ALA A 114 -30.98 8.89 46.15
CA ALA A 114 -32.15 8.99 47.01
C ALA A 114 -32.60 7.62 47.52
N ALA A 115 -32.67 6.62 46.64
CA ALA A 115 -32.97 5.24 47.01
C ALA A 115 -31.90 4.62 47.94
N ALA A 116 -30.61 4.96 47.74
CA ALA A 116 -29.52 4.56 48.62
C ALA A 116 -29.64 5.15 50.03
N ALA A 117 -30.15 6.38 50.11
CA ALA A 117 -30.46 7.07 51.36
C ALA A 117 -31.76 6.59 52.03
N GLY A 118 -32.48 5.63 51.41
CA GLY A 118 -33.73 5.07 51.93
C GLY A 118 -34.97 5.89 51.57
N ALA A 119 -34.88 6.84 50.64
CA ALA A 119 -36.04 7.53 50.11
C ALA A 119 -36.89 6.59 49.23
N PRO A 120 -38.22 6.76 49.19
CA PRO A 120 -39.07 6.01 48.27
C PRO A 120 -38.73 6.36 46.82
N LEU A 121 -38.80 5.36 45.93
CA LEU A 121 -38.64 5.56 44.49
C LEU A 121 -39.70 6.52 43.95
N THR A 122 -39.33 7.40 43.03
CA THR A 122 -40.32 8.27 42.39
C THR A 122 -41.26 7.47 41.47
N PRO A 123 -42.49 7.96 41.26
CA PRO A 123 -43.43 7.32 40.32
C PRO A 123 -42.85 7.17 38.91
N ALA A 124 -42.03 8.13 38.48
CA ALA A 124 -41.34 8.09 37.19
C ALA A 124 -40.32 6.93 37.10
N MET A 125 -39.55 6.70 38.17
CA MET A 125 -38.61 5.57 38.24
C MET A 125 -39.35 4.23 38.33
N GLN A 126 -40.43 4.16 39.11
CA GLN A 126 -41.28 2.96 39.17
C GLN A 126 -41.89 2.64 37.80
N HIS A 127 -42.37 3.65 37.08
CA HIS A 127 -42.90 3.49 35.72
C HIS A 127 -41.80 3.06 34.73
N LEU A 128 -40.62 3.67 34.79
CA LEU A 128 -39.48 3.27 33.95
C LEU A 128 -39.14 1.77 34.13
N ILE A 129 -39.07 1.31 35.39
CA ILE A 129 -38.72 -0.07 35.73
C ILE A 129 -39.83 -1.06 35.34
N SER A 130 -41.08 -0.75 35.68
CA SER A 130 -42.21 -1.69 35.54
C SER A 130 -42.80 -1.74 34.13
N SER A 131 -42.96 -0.58 33.45
CA SER A 131 -43.68 -0.50 32.17
C SER A 131 -42.76 -0.31 30.96
N SER A 132 -41.66 0.42 31.10
CA SER A 132 -40.83 0.83 29.95
C SER A 132 -39.68 -0.14 29.66
N LEU A 133 -38.97 -0.59 30.70
CA LEU A 133 -37.90 -1.58 30.56
C LEU A 133 -38.41 -2.99 30.84
N GLY A 134 -39.12 -3.17 31.96
CA GLY A 134 -39.51 -4.48 32.45
C GLY A 134 -38.31 -5.37 32.78
N GLU A 135 -38.56 -6.49 33.46
CA GLU A 135 -37.52 -7.44 33.83
C GLU A 135 -36.80 -8.04 32.62
N ALA A 136 -37.56 -8.38 31.57
CA ALA A 136 -37.02 -8.93 30.33
C ALA A 136 -36.11 -7.93 29.58
N GLY A 137 -36.46 -6.64 29.56
CA GLY A 137 -35.65 -5.61 28.94
C GLY A 137 -34.36 -5.32 29.71
N LEU A 138 -34.42 -5.31 31.05
CA LEU A 138 -33.23 -5.19 31.91
C LEU A 138 -32.28 -6.39 31.76
N LYS A 139 -32.81 -7.62 31.68
CA LYS A 139 -32.00 -8.82 31.42
C LYS A 139 -31.33 -8.78 30.05
N ARG A 140 -32.03 -8.30 29.01
CA ARG A 140 -31.45 -8.12 27.68
C ARG A 140 -30.35 -7.06 27.70
N ALA A 141 -30.63 -5.90 28.30
CA ALA A 141 -29.66 -4.82 28.47
C ALA A 141 -28.38 -5.28 29.17
N SER A 142 -28.49 -6.08 30.23
CA SER A 142 -27.33 -6.63 30.93
C SER A 142 -26.49 -7.54 30.03
N LYS A 143 -27.14 -8.44 29.27
CA LYS A 143 -26.45 -9.32 28.33
C LYS A 143 -25.74 -8.54 27.21
N ASP A 144 -26.35 -7.47 26.73
CA ASP A 144 -25.76 -6.64 25.68
C ASP A 144 -24.51 -5.91 26.19
N VAL A 145 -24.53 -5.41 27.43
CA VAL A 145 -23.36 -4.80 28.09
C VAL A 145 -22.25 -5.82 28.34
N ASP A 146 -22.59 -7.03 28.82
CA ASP A 146 -21.62 -8.11 29.00
C ASP A 146 -20.98 -8.52 27.66
N ALA A 147 -21.78 -8.64 26.60
CA ALA A 147 -21.29 -8.93 25.26
C ALA A 147 -20.37 -7.82 24.72
N ALA A 148 -20.70 -6.55 24.98
CA ALA A 148 -19.85 -5.42 24.61
C ALA A 148 -18.52 -5.44 25.38
N ALA A 149 -18.54 -5.66 26.69
CA ALA A 149 -17.32 -5.76 27.51
C ALA A 149 -16.41 -6.91 27.05
N GLN A 150 -17.01 -8.06 26.68
CA GLN A 150 -16.28 -9.19 26.11
C GLN A 150 -15.67 -8.83 24.74
N GLN A 151 -16.43 -8.16 23.86
CA GLN A 151 -15.91 -7.71 22.56
C GLN A 151 -14.77 -6.71 22.71
N LEU A 152 -14.86 -5.77 23.65
CA LEU A 152 -13.79 -4.81 23.95
C LEU A 152 -12.51 -5.51 24.42
N THR A 153 -12.65 -6.46 25.34
CA THR A 153 -11.52 -7.25 25.87
C THR A 153 -10.88 -8.10 24.78
N GLN A 154 -11.68 -8.81 23.99
CA GLN A 154 -11.19 -9.64 22.89
C GLN A 154 -10.53 -8.79 21.80
N GLY A 155 -11.14 -7.66 21.41
CA GLY A 155 -10.57 -6.74 20.42
C GLY A 155 -9.23 -6.17 20.87
N PHE A 156 -9.09 -5.84 22.16
CA PHE A 156 -7.84 -5.33 22.70
C PHE A 156 -6.74 -6.41 22.72
N VAL A 157 -7.01 -7.56 23.35
CA VAL A 157 -6.01 -8.63 23.54
C VAL A 157 -5.64 -9.33 22.24
N ALA A 158 -6.60 -9.55 21.33
CA ALA A 158 -6.36 -10.30 20.10
C ALA A 158 -5.85 -9.43 18.94
N SER A 159 -6.10 -8.11 18.97
CA SER A 159 -5.79 -7.23 17.83
C SER A 159 -4.96 -6.02 18.22
N ILE A 160 -5.45 -5.15 19.12
CA ILE A 160 -4.81 -3.85 19.38
C ILE A 160 -3.43 -4.03 20.03
N GLN A 161 -3.35 -4.76 21.14
CA GLN A 161 -2.10 -4.95 21.89
C GLN A 161 -0.99 -5.61 21.04
N PRO A 162 -1.20 -6.79 20.42
CA PRO A 162 -0.15 -7.43 19.64
C PRO A 162 0.29 -6.59 18.43
N SER A 163 -0.65 -5.85 17.82
CA SER A 163 -0.32 -4.97 16.69
C SER A 163 0.53 -3.77 17.12
N LEU A 164 0.23 -3.18 18.28
CA LEU A 164 1.03 -2.09 18.85
C LEU A 164 2.42 -2.55 19.27
N GLU A 165 2.54 -3.72 19.90
CA GLU A 165 3.83 -4.30 20.29
C GLU A 165 4.70 -4.59 19.05
N ARG A 166 4.09 -5.16 17.99
CA ARG A 166 4.79 -5.39 16.73
C ARG A 166 5.17 -4.09 16.04
N LEU A 167 4.32 -3.07 16.07
CA LEU A 167 4.62 -1.73 15.53
C LEU A 167 5.84 -1.13 16.23
N ALA A 168 5.86 -1.17 17.56
CA ALA A 168 6.99 -0.69 18.36
C ALA A 168 8.28 -1.47 18.06
N SER A 169 8.18 -2.79 17.86
CA SER A 169 9.31 -3.64 17.47
C SER A 169 9.84 -3.31 16.07
N SER A 170 8.96 -3.06 15.10
CA SER A 170 9.36 -2.67 13.73
C SER A 170 10.04 -1.30 13.71
N LEU A 171 9.51 -0.33 14.48
CA LEU A 171 10.14 0.99 14.62
C LEU A 171 11.50 0.90 15.34
N SER A 172 11.63 0.01 16.32
CA SER A 172 12.91 -0.24 17.00
C SER A 172 13.94 -0.89 16.07
N SER A 173 13.49 -1.79 15.19
CA SER A 173 14.35 -2.37 14.14
C SER A 173 14.82 -1.31 13.15
N MET A 174 13.93 -0.42 12.70
CA MET A 174 14.32 0.74 11.88
C MET A 174 15.32 1.65 12.60
N LEU A 175 15.12 1.91 13.89
CA LEU A 175 16.08 2.66 14.71
C LEU A 175 17.45 1.96 14.77
N ALA A 176 17.48 0.63 14.90
CA ALA A 176 18.73 -0.13 14.90
C ALA A 176 19.48 0.02 13.56
N ILE A 177 18.78 -0.09 12.43
CA ILE A 177 19.36 0.12 11.08
C ILE A 177 19.92 1.54 10.95
N THR A 178 19.18 2.55 11.43
CA THR A 178 19.62 3.95 11.33
C THR A 178 20.74 4.33 12.29
N ARG A 179 21.01 3.53 13.32
CA ARG A 179 22.20 3.70 14.17
C ARG A 179 23.47 3.16 13.54
N CYS A 180 23.36 2.27 12.55
CA CYS A 180 24.48 1.84 11.73
C CYS A 180 24.90 2.99 10.80
N THR A 181 25.83 3.83 11.26
CA THR A 181 26.21 5.10 10.62
C THR A 181 26.62 4.97 9.15
N HIS A 182 27.27 3.87 8.77
CA HIS A 182 27.64 3.60 7.38
C HIS A 182 26.43 3.41 6.44
N ILE A 183 25.32 2.87 6.96
CA ILE A 183 24.09 2.61 6.21
C ILE A 183 23.21 3.87 6.24
N ALA A 184 22.98 4.44 7.42
CA ALA A 184 22.08 5.56 7.63
C ALA A 184 22.47 6.81 6.83
N GLY A 185 23.75 7.19 6.85
CA GLY A 185 24.23 8.36 6.11
C GLY A 185 24.13 8.21 4.59
N ARG A 186 24.20 6.99 4.06
CA ARG A 186 24.10 6.71 2.62
C ARG A 186 22.66 6.60 2.14
N LEU A 187 21.75 6.20 3.02
CA LEU A 187 20.32 6.11 2.75
C LEU A 187 19.57 7.38 3.17
N GLY A 188 20.22 8.40 3.73
CA GLY A 188 19.56 9.64 4.16
C GLY A 188 18.60 9.47 5.34
N LEU A 189 18.71 8.36 6.08
CA LEU A 189 17.83 8.06 7.21
C LEU A 189 18.38 8.66 8.51
N GLN A 190 17.51 9.23 9.33
CA GLN A 190 17.88 9.92 10.57
C GLN A 190 17.47 9.10 11.80
N ALA A 191 18.46 8.70 12.61
CA ALA A 191 18.20 7.93 13.83
C ALA A 191 17.32 8.67 14.84
N ARG A 192 17.43 10.01 14.92
CA ARG A 192 16.61 10.84 15.82
C ARG A 192 15.12 10.72 15.50
N ALA A 193 14.76 10.68 14.22
CA ALA A 193 13.38 10.58 13.79
C ALA A 193 12.78 9.22 14.18
N PHE A 194 13.48 8.12 13.92
CA PHE A 194 13.00 6.79 14.34
C PHE A 194 13.02 6.59 15.85
N GLN A 195 13.90 7.27 16.58
CA GLN A 195 13.88 7.29 18.04
C GLN A 195 12.63 7.97 18.57
N GLU A 196 12.24 9.11 17.98
CA GLU A 196 10.99 9.79 18.30
C GLU A 196 9.80 8.87 17.99
N ALA A 197 9.69 8.32 16.79
CA ALA A 197 8.60 7.41 16.43
C ALA A 197 8.51 6.18 17.33
N ALA A 198 9.64 5.55 17.68
CA ALA A 198 9.67 4.43 18.62
C ALA A 198 9.19 4.84 20.02
N SER A 199 9.56 6.02 20.50
CA SER A 199 9.07 6.54 21.78
C SER A 199 7.57 6.85 21.76
N THR A 200 7.06 7.42 20.66
CA THR A 200 5.63 7.67 20.44
C THR A 200 4.84 6.37 20.41
N ALA A 201 5.38 5.30 19.80
CA ALA A 201 4.74 3.99 19.80
C ALA A 201 4.62 3.38 21.21
N GLN A 202 5.63 3.59 22.07
CA GLN A 202 5.56 3.16 23.48
C GLN A 202 4.53 3.95 24.28
N GLN A 203 4.43 5.27 24.06
CA GLN A 203 3.38 6.10 24.66
C GLN A 203 1.99 5.64 24.22
N LEU A 204 1.82 5.37 22.92
CA LEU A 204 0.57 4.86 22.36
C LEU A 204 0.13 3.52 23.00
N ILE A 205 1.06 2.60 23.32
CA ILE A 205 0.74 1.37 24.04
C ILE A 205 0.15 1.69 25.43
N ALA A 206 0.76 2.62 26.16
CA ALA A 206 0.29 3.02 27.48
C ALA A 206 -1.10 3.70 27.39
N ASP A 207 -1.29 4.59 26.42
CA ASP A 207 -2.54 5.33 26.24
C ASP A 207 -3.68 4.41 25.79
N ALA A 208 -3.43 3.51 24.83
CA ALA A 208 -4.43 2.53 24.40
C ALA A 208 -4.82 1.58 25.54
N SER A 209 -3.85 1.19 26.38
CA SER A 209 -4.12 0.41 27.58
C SER A 209 -4.98 1.19 28.57
N LYS A 210 -4.67 2.47 28.81
CA LYS A 210 -5.45 3.34 29.69
C LYS A 210 -6.89 3.48 29.20
N GLU A 211 -7.09 3.79 27.92
CA GLU A 211 -8.40 3.91 27.29
C GLU A 211 -9.19 2.58 27.40
N HIS A 212 -8.54 1.44 27.20
CA HIS A 212 -9.17 0.13 27.38
C HIS A 212 -9.67 -0.10 28.81
N HIS A 213 -8.85 0.21 29.82
CA HIS A 213 -9.26 0.08 31.22
C HIS A 213 -10.40 1.03 31.60
N GLU A 214 -10.38 2.26 31.08
CA GLU A 214 -11.47 3.23 31.26
C GLU A 214 -12.79 2.71 30.67
N MET A 215 -12.77 2.21 29.42
CA MET A 215 -13.96 1.62 28.79
C MET A 215 -14.51 0.42 29.57
N LEU A 216 -13.63 -0.48 30.06
CA LEU A 216 -14.06 -1.65 30.85
C LEU A 216 -14.58 -1.26 32.24
N ARG A 217 -13.99 -0.23 32.85
CA ARG A 217 -14.49 0.34 34.09
C ARG A 217 -15.91 0.84 33.91
N GLU A 218 -16.17 1.67 32.89
CA GLU A 218 -17.51 2.17 32.57
C GLU A 218 -18.50 1.03 32.28
N CYS A 219 -18.10 -0.02 31.53
CA CYS A 219 -18.95 -1.18 31.31
C CYS A 219 -19.31 -1.91 32.61
N THR A 220 -18.34 -2.07 33.52
CA THR A 220 -18.54 -2.72 34.83
C THR A 220 -19.51 -1.91 35.68
N GLU A 221 -19.33 -0.61 35.66
CA GLU A 221 -20.17 0.39 36.31
C GLU A 221 -21.63 0.32 35.81
N VAL A 222 -21.86 0.30 34.49
CA VAL A 222 -23.19 0.12 33.88
C VAL A 222 -23.80 -1.24 34.25
N ARG A 223 -22.98 -2.30 34.29
CA ARG A 223 -23.45 -3.63 34.68
C ARG A 223 -23.93 -3.68 36.13
N LEU A 224 -23.21 -3.03 37.06
CA LEU A 224 -23.64 -2.90 38.44
C LEU A 224 -24.97 -2.14 38.52
N PHE A 225 -25.13 -1.09 37.71
CA PHE A 225 -26.38 -0.35 37.62
C PHE A 225 -27.57 -1.20 37.15
N LEU A 226 -27.40 -1.99 36.10
CA LEU A 226 -28.46 -2.88 35.60
C LEU A 226 -28.79 -3.99 36.60
N ALA A 227 -27.80 -4.53 37.31
CA ALA A 227 -28.01 -5.54 38.34
C ALA A 227 -28.86 -4.99 39.51
N TRP A 228 -28.62 -3.73 39.90
CA TRP A 228 -29.43 -3.05 40.90
C TRP A 228 -30.86 -2.78 40.43
N LEU A 229 -31.05 -2.33 39.19
CA LEU A 229 -32.39 -2.16 38.63
C LEU A 229 -33.17 -3.48 38.58
N LEU A 230 -32.50 -4.61 38.29
CA LEU A 230 -33.13 -5.94 38.34
C LEU A 230 -33.55 -6.33 39.76
N GLN A 231 -32.73 -6.04 40.77
CA GLN A 231 -33.09 -6.25 42.17
C GLN A 231 -34.31 -5.40 42.56
N LEU A 232 -34.35 -4.14 42.13
CA LEU A 232 -35.51 -3.27 42.35
C LEU A 232 -36.76 -3.76 41.65
N ALA A 233 -36.65 -4.21 40.40
CA ALA A 233 -37.78 -4.75 39.65
C ALA A 233 -38.40 -5.96 40.36
N ALA A 234 -37.56 -6.85 40.91
CA ALA A 234 -38.03 -7.99 41.70
C ALA A 234 -38.74 -7.55 42.98
N VAL A 235 -38.19 -6.58 43.71
CA VAL A 235 -38.80 -6.05 44.95
C VAL A 235 -40.12 -5.31 44.68
N LEU A 236 -40.26 -4.64 43.54
CA LEU A 236 -41.52 -3.99 43.15
C LEU A 236 -42.62 -4.98 42.75
N GLN A 237 -42.28 -6.22 42.44
CA GLN A 237 -43.24 -7.28 42.08
C GLN A 237 -43.65 -8.15 43.27
N ASP A 238 -42.85 -8.17 44.34
CA ASP A 238 -43.07 -8.97 45.54
C ASP A 238 -43.62 -8.05 46.65
N ASP A 239 -44.93 -8.09 46.91
CA ASP A 239 -45.64 -7.20 47.84
C ASP A 239 -45.24 -7.39 49.34
N ASP A 240 -44.37 -8.36 49.67
CA ASP A 240 -44.04 -8.73 51.05
C ASP A 240 -42.57 -8.42 51.47
N SER A 241 -42.42 -7.31 52.20
CA SER A 241 -41.37 -7.01 53.21
C SER A 241 -39.91 -6.69 52.78
N ARG A 242 -39.56 -5.38 52.92
CA ARG A 242 -38.32 -4.71 53.41
C ARG A 242 -36.96 -5.42 53.28
N SER A 243 -35.80 -4.82 53.00
CA SER A 243 -35.24 -3.46 52.80
C SER A 243 -33.69 -3.44 52.97
N PRO A 244 -32.94 -4.46 53.45
CA PRO A 244 -31.49 -4.28 53.69
C PRO A 244 -30.60 -4.54 52.46
N ALA A 245 -30.98 -5.45 51.55
CA ALA A 245 -30.18 -5.80 50.37
C ALA A 245 -30.07 -4.65 49.36
N LEU A 246 -31.15 -3.89 49.17
CA LEU A 246 -31.16 -2.69 48.35
C LEU A 246 -30.19 -1.64 48.90
N SER A 247 -30.13 -1.43 50.22
CA SER A 247 -29.28 -0.39 50.81
C SER A 247 -27.77 -0.60 50.57
N ALA A 248 -27.29 -1.85 50.53
CA ALA A 248 -25.86 -2.14 50.34
C ALA A 248 -25.42 -2.00 48.88
N THR A 249 -26.24 -2.48 47.92
CA THR A 249 -25.99 -2.32 46.48
C THR A 249 -26.16 -0.87 46.05
N SER A 250 -27.21 -0.19 46.55
CA SER A 250 -27.44 1.25 46.29
C SER A 250 -26.31 2.12 46.83
N ARG A 251 -25.72 1.81 48.00
CA ARG A 251 -24.55 2.55 48.54
C ARG A 251 -23.32 2.39 47.65
N LYS A 252 -22.98 1.16 47.25
CA LYS A 252 -21.87 0.89 46.32
C LYS A 252 -22.06 1.60 44.98
N MET A 253 -23.31 1.78 44.53
CA MET A 253 -23.62 2.50 43.31
C MET A 253 -23.62 4.03 43.46
N ALA A 254 -24.08 4.55 44.58
CA ALA A 254 -24.01 5.97 44.89
C ALA A 254 -22.54 6.45 45.05
N GLU A 255 -21.62 5.54 45.36
CA GLU A 255 -20.18 5.77 45.40
C GLU A 255 -19.51 5.72 44.00
N THR A 256 -20.17 5.15 42.97
CA THR A 256 -19.63 5.09 41.60
C THR A 256 -19.98 6.34 40.78
N ASN A 257 -18.99 6.90 40.08
CA ASN A 257 -19.02 8.22 39.45
C ASN A 257 -19.80 8.32 38.12
N ILE A 258 -20.48 7.25 37.69
CA ILE A 258 -21.12 7.07 36.36
C ILE A 258 -22.00 8.24 35.94
N PHE A 259 -22.65 8.88 36.91
CA PHE A 259 -23.66 9.90 36.65
C PHE A 259 -23.35 11.24 37.33
N ASN A 260 -22.16 11.37 37.93
CA ASN A 260 -21.73 12.58 38.61
C ASN A 260 -21.14 13.60 37.63
N ASP A 261 -20.81 13.16 36.42
CA ASP A 261 -20.32 14.03 35.37
C ASP A 261 -21.51 14.60 34.60
N SER A 262 -21.73 15.91 34.75
CA SER A 262 -22.70 16.71 33.98
C SER A 262 -22.36 16.80 32.48
N SER A 263 -21.52 15.90 31.98
CA SER A 263 -21.00 15.80 30.61
C SER A 263 -21.76 14.78 29.76
N VAL A 264 -22.97 14.35 30.15
CA VAL A 264 -23.92 13.77 29.19
C VAL A 264 -24.30 14.91 28.23
N PRO A 265 -23.83 14.91 26.97
CA PRO A 265 -24.14 16.00 26.05
C PRO A 265 -25.64 15.90 25.78
N ALA A 266 -26.37 16.95 26.12
CA ALA A 266 -27.68 17.17 25.54
C ALA A 266 -27.54 17.09 24.00
N PRO A 267 -28.46 16.43 23.28
CA PRO A 267 -28.42 16.44 21.83
C PRO A 267 -28.92 17.81 21.35
N HIS A 268 -28.06 18.83 21.43
CA HIS A 268 -28.28 20.10 20.74
C HIS A 268 -26.95 20.67 20.26
N MET A 269 -26.97 21.02 18.98
CA MET A 269 -25.91 21.61 18.19
C MET A 269 -25.19 22.77 18.87
N GLY A 270 -23.86 22.79 18.69
CA GLY A 270 -23.14 24.00 18.31
C GLY A 270 -22.52 24.83 19.45
N MET A 271 -21.20 24.93 19.36
CA MET A 271 -20.37 26.10 19.69
C MET A 271 -19.88 26.27 21.14
N HIS A 272 -18.56 26.13 21.24
CA HIS A 272 -17.61 26.74 22.18
C HIS A 272 -17.68 26.44 23.68
N GLY A 273 -16.73 25.60 24.10
CA GLY A 273 -16.25 25.48 25.47
C GLY A 273 -15.16 24.41 25.56
N GLN A 274 -14.00 24.66 24.95
CA GLN A 274 -12.81 23.82 25.12
C GLN A 274 -12.24 24.04 26.52
N ASP A 275 -12.31 23.01 27.37
CA ASP A 275 -11.37 22.87 28.47
C ASP A 275 -10.07 22.24 27.92
N PRO A 276 -8.90 22.90 28.05
CA PRO A 276 -7.69 22.52 27.32
C PRO A 276 -6.86 21.40 27.95
N THR A 277 -7.39 20.61 28.89
CA THR A 277 -6.61 19.58 29.62
C THR A 277 -7.10 18.15 29.47
N ASP A 278 -8.27 17.92 28.88
CA ASP A 278 -8.80 16.57 28.65
C ASP A 278 -8.98 16.32 27.15
N GLY A 279 -7.85 16.36 26.44
CA GLY A 279 -7.79 15.72 25.13
C GLY A 279 -8.06 14.24 25.36
N SER A 280 -9.29 13.80 25.06
CA SER A 280 -9.72 12.40 25.20
C SER A 280 -8.57 11.48 24.78
N THR A 281 -8.21 10.52 25.62
CA THR A 281 -7.14 9.52 25.40
C THR A 281 -7.16 8.95 23.96
N ARG A 282 -8.35 8.86 23.37
CA ARG A 282 -8.59 8.52 21.96
C ARG A 282 -8.00 9.50 20.95
N GLN A 283 -8.16 10.82 21.16
CA GLN A 283 -7.56 11.85 20.32
C GLN A 283 -6.03 11.81 20.42
N LEU A 284 -5.51 11.59 21.62
CA LEU A 284 -4.08 11.43 21.85
C LEU A 284 -3.52 10.21 21.11
N ALA A 285 -4.22 9.07 21.17
CA ALA A 285 -3.82 7.86 20.43
C ALA A 285 -3.86 8.05 18.90
N GLN A 286 -4.87 8.74 18.38
CA GLN A 286 -4.93 9.10 16.97
C GLN A 286 -3.80 10.06 16.56
N GLN A 287 -3.49 11.03 17.42
CA GLN A 287 -2.37 11.95 17.23
C GLN A 287 -1.05 11.18 17.18
N HIS A 288 -0.81 10.24 18.10
CA HIS A 288 0.38 9.39 18.12
C HIS A 288 0.52 8.54 16.85
N LEU A 289 -0.56 7.91 16.37
CA LEU A 289 -0.54 7.17 15.10
C LEU A 289 -0.20 8.09 13.91
N SER A 290 -0.83 9.27 13.84
CA SER A 290 -0.55 10.23 12.76
C SER A 290 0.89 10.76 12.79
N GLN A 291 1.45 10.99 13.99
CA GLN A 291 2.84 11.40 14.18
C GLN A 291 3.81 10.32 13.71
N ILE A 292 3.57 9.04 14.08
CA ILE A 292 4.37 7.91 13.59
C ILE A 292 4.33 7.85 12.07
N GLN A 293 3.15 7.97 11.45
CA GLN A 293 3.02 7.94 9.99
C GLN A 293 3.76 9.09 9.32
N HIS A 294 3.64 10.31 9.86
CA HIS A 294 4.30 11.50 9.33
C HIS A 294 5.83 11.36 9.41
N ILE A 295 6.36 10.92 10.56
CA ILE A 295 7.80 10.69 10.74
C ILE A 295 8.30 9.66 9.73
N CYS A 296 7.62 8.53 9.61
CA CYS A 296 8.01 7.47 8.68
C CYS A 296 7.98 7.94 7.22
N SER A 297 6.89 8.58 6.77
CA SER A 297 6.78 9.13 5.41
C SER A 297 7.92 10.11 5.11
N ALA A 298 8.20 11.06 6.02
CA ALA A 298 9.29 12.01 5.85
C ALA A 298 10.68 11.33 5.72
N GLN A 299 10.94 10.29 6.51
CA GLN A 299 12.21 9.55 6.43
C GLN A 299 12.33 8.75 5.13
N PHE A 300 11.26 8.09 4.69
CA PHE A 300 11.28 7.34 3.43
C PHE A 300 11.38 8.26 2.20
N ALA A 301 10.74 9.44 2.23
CA ALA A 301 10.91 10.47 1.20
C ALA A 301 12.35 11.00 1.15
N SER A 302 12.98 11.21 2.32
CA SER A 302 14.39 11.59 2.40
C SER A 302 15.31 10.52 1.83
N MET A 303 15.00 9.24 2.09
CA MET A 303 15.72 8.11 1.50
C MET A 303 15.58 8.06 -0.02
N ALA A 304 14.36 8.22 -0.54
CA ALA A 304 14.12 8.26 -1.98
C ALA A 304 14.89 9.41 -2.65
N THR A 305 14.91 10.58 -2.03
CA THR A 305 15.65 11.75 -2.52
C THR A 305 17.16 11.50 -2.53
N THR A 306 17.69 10.92 -1.45
CA THR A 306 19.12 10.60 -1.32
C THR A 306 19.56 9.55 -2.34
N LEU A 307 18.77 8.48 -2.49
CA LEU A 307 19.02 7.44 -3.49
C LEU A 307 18.96 8.00 -4.90
N SER A 308 17.96 8.84 -5.20
CA SER A 308 17.86 9.45 -6.52
C SER A 308 19.02 10.39 -6.83
N ALA A 309 19.49 11.16 -5.86
CA ALA A 309 20.66 12.02 -6.03
C ALA A 309 21.95 11.20 -6.26
N ALA A 310 22.01 9.97 -5.74
CA ALA A 310 23.12 9.05 -5.95
C ALA A 310 23.06 8.28 -7.28
N ILE A 311 21.91 8.28 -7.97
CA ILE A 311 21.78 7.72 -9.32
C ILE A 311 22.35 8.73 -10.31
N THR A 312 23.51 8.41 -10.88
CA THR A 312 24.16 9.22 -11.92
C THR A 312 23.92 8.60 -13.29
N SER A 313 23.73 9.41 -14.33
CA SER A 313 23.83 8.93 -15.70
C SER A 313 25.30 8.59 -16.01
N LYS A 314 25.53 7.43 -16.63
CA LYS A 314 26.88 7.01 -17.02
C LYS A 314 27.13 7.14 -18.52
N ASN A 315 26.13 6.84 -19.34
CA ASN A 315 26.22 6.98 -20.80
C ASN A 315 24.87 7.53 -21.33
N ILE A 316 24.93 8.59 -22.13
CA ILE A 316 23.80 9.14 -22.87
C ILE A 316 24.10 8.87 -24.35
N LEU A 317 23.21 8.16 -25.01
CA LEU A 317 23.25 7.97 -26.45
C LEU A 317 22.10 8.80 -27.04
N ASP A 318 22.46 9.91 -27.70
CA ASP A 318 21.50 10.74 -28.42
C ASP A 318 21.08 10.01 -29.70
N ILE A 319 19.78 9.73 -29.85
CA ILE A 319 19.21 9.13 -31.06
C ILE A 319 18.51 10.24 -31.83
N LYS A 320 19.24 10.89 -32.74
CA LYS A 320 18.71 12.00 -33.52
C LYS A 320 17.57 11.52 -34.43
N GLU A 321 16.39 12.11 -34.29
CA GLU A 321 15.25 11.86 -35.18
C GLU A 321 15.44 12.67 -36.47
N ASP A 322 16.15 12.11 -37.43
CA ASP A 322 16.21 12.65 -38.80
C ASP A 322 14.93 12.28 -39.60
N GLY A 323 13.75 12.36 -38.97
CA GLY A 323 12.46 11.97 -39.58
C GLY A 323 12.27 10.46 -39.78
N ARG A 324 13.05 9.62 -39.08
CA ARG A 324 13.02 8.16 -39.18
C ARG A 324 12.38 7.54 -37.94
N GLN A 325 11.53 6.52 -38.13
CA GLN A 325 10.87 5.81 -37.03
C GLN A 325 11.83 4.81 -36.39
N TRP A 326 12.16 5.03 -35.13
CA TRP A 326 12.92 4.10 -34.30
C TRP A 326 11.96 3.22 -33.51
N HIS A 327 11.95 1.92 -33.79
CA HIS A 327 11.36 0.94 -32.89
C HIS A 327 12.46 0.43 -31.97
N SER A 328 12.42 0.85 -30.70
CA SER A 328 13.41 0.46 -29.71
C SER A 328 12.89 -0.61 -28.75
N CYS A 329 13.70 -1.62 -28.52
CA CYS A 329 13.56 -2.50 -27.37
C CYS A 329 14.93 -2.68 -26.70
N THR A 330 14.90 -2.92 -25.40
CA THR A 330 16.10 -3.08 -24.58
C THR A 330 16.05 -4.40 -23.83
N ASN A 331 17.19 -5.05 -23.69
CA ASN A 331 17.32 -6.24 -22.86
C ASN A 331 18.67 -6.23 -22.11
N LEU A 332 18.65 -6.83 -20.94
CA LEU A 332 19.83 -7.02 -20.10
C LEU A 332 20.41 -8.40 -20.43
N LEU A 333 21.62 -8.43 -20.96
CA LEU A 333 22.33 -9.68 -21.24
C LEU A 333 22.95 -10.25 -19.95
N PRO A 334 23.25 -11.57 -19.89
CA PRO A 334 23.79 -12.25 -18.70
C PRO A 334 25.06 -11.61 -18.14
N ASN A 335 25.87 -10.99 -19.00
CA ASN A 335 27.10 -10.30 -18.63
C ASN A 335 26.88 -8.83 -18.19
N SER A 336 25.64 -8.45 -17.83
CA SER A 336 25.25 -7.07 -17.47
C SER A 336 25.48 -6.05 -18.59
N SER A 337 25.55 -6.50 -19.85
CA SER A 337 25.48 -5.61 -21.00
C SER A 337 24.04 -5.19 -21.27
N ILE A 338 23.84 -3.94 -21.67
CA ILE A 338 22.55 -3.47 -22.18
C ILE A 338 22.62 -3.50 -23.70
N LEU A 339 21.71 -4.22 -24.33
CA LEU A 339 21.56 -4.26 -25.78
C LEU A 339 20.35 -3.44 -26.19
N TRP A 340 20.57 -2.49 -27.09
CA TRP A 340 19.58 -1.64 -27.71
C TRP A 340 19.40 -2.09 -29.15
N LEU A 341 18.15 -2.26 -29.55
CA LEU A 341 17.75 -2.48 -30.93
C LEU A 341 17.14 -1.18 -31.46
N GLY A 342 17.49 -0.80 -32.68
CA GLY A 342 16.89 0.34 -33.35
C GLY A 342 16.87 0.18 -34.85
N THR A 343 15.75 0.52 -35.49
CA THR A 343 15.62 0.53 -36.95
C THR A 343 16.16 1.84 -37.50
N HIS A 344 17.30 1.80 -38.20
CA HIS A 344 17.95 2.99 -38.77
C HIS A 344 17.34 3.38 -40.13
N ALA A 345 16.86 2.38 -40.89
CA ALA A 345 16.18 2.54 -42.17
C ALA A 345 15.17 1.39 -42.35
N PRO A 346 14.23 1.46 -43.33
CA PRO A 346 13.31 0.36 -43.60
C PRO A 346 14.02 -0.97 -43.87
N HIS A 347 15.28 -0.90 -44.31
CA HIS A 347 16.10 -2.05 -44.66
C HIS A 347 17.30 -2.30 -43.75
N SER A 348 17.46 -1.53 -42.66
CA SER A 348 18.56 -1.75 -41.74
C SER A 348 18.21 -1.51 -40.28
N MET A 349 18.79 -2.36 -39.44
CA MET A 349 18.65 -2.34 -37.99
C MET A 349 20.02 -2.26 -37.35
N VAL A 350 20.16 -1.34 -36.42
CA VAL A 350 21.39 -1.11 -35.67
C VAL A 350 21.19 -1.64 -34.27
N LEU A 351 22.18 -2.38 -33.82
CA LEU A 351 22.27 -2.96 -32.51
C LEU A 351 23.39 -2.27 -31.75
N VAL A 352 23.11 -1.81 -30.54
CA VAL A 352 24.12 -1.16 -29.69
C VAL A 352 24.20 -1.91 -28.37
N ARG A 353 25.31 -2.59 -28.13
CA ARG A 353 25.62 -3.26 -26.88
C ARG A 353 26.56 -2.39 -26.07
N THR A 354 26.19 -2.03 -24.84
CA THR A 354 27.11 -1.35 -23.93
C THR A 354 27.62 -2.33 -22.88
N HIS A 355 28.93 -2.38 -22.67
CA HIS A 355 29.57 -3.16 -21.61
C HIS A 355 30.62 -2.31 -20.92
N GLN A 356 30.40 -2.00 -19.64
CA GLN A 356 31.26 -1.08 -18.88
C GLN A 356 31.47 0.25 -19.64
N ASP A 357 32.70 0.53 -20.07
CA ASP A 357 33.13 1.75 -20.78
C ASP A 357 33.30 1.54 -22.30
N GLN A 358 32.93 0.37 -22.81
CA GLN A 358 32.93 0.07 -24.24
C GLN A 358 31.51 0.06 -24.80
N VAL A 359 31.36 0.68 -25.96
CA VAL A 359 30.16 0.60 -26.78
C VAL A 359 30.50 -0.31 -27.95
N GLN A 360 29.70 -1.34 -28.17
CA GLN A 360 29.79 -2.18 -29.34
C GLN A 360 28.56 -1.94 -30.19
N ALA A 361 28.71 -1.97 -31.51
CA ALA A 361 27.57 -1.89 -32.40
C ALA A 361 27.69 -2.85 -33.58
N ALA A 362 26.54 -3.30 -34.07
CA ALA A 362 26.43 -4.12 -35.25
C ALA A 362 25.25 -3.61 -36.09
N GLU A 363 25.33 -3.74 -37.41
CA GLU A 363 24.23 -3.41 -38.31
C GLU A 363 23.80 -4.66 -39.07
N LEU A 364 22.50 -4.93 -39.00
CA LEU A 364 21.80 -5.94 -39.76
C LEU A 364 21.10 -5.28 -40.93
N ILE A 365 21.29 -5.83 -42.12
CA ILE A 365 20.61 -5.38 -43.34
C ILE A 365 19.61 -6.47 -43.74
N CYS A 366 18.43 -6.06 -44.19
CA CYS A 366 17.51 -6.98 -44.85
C CYS A 366 17.61 -6.86 -46.38
N PRO A 367 17.23 -7.90 -47.13
CA PRO A 367 17.19 -7.85 -48.59
C PRO A 367 16.35 -6.67 -49.10
N THR A 368 16.72 -6.11 -50.26
CA THR A 368 16.11 -4.89 -50.83
C THR A 368 14.60 -5.04 -51.10
N ALA A 369 14.09 -6.27 -51.23
CA ALA A 369 12.68 -6.57 -51.48
C ALA A 369 11.83 -6.70 -50.21
N GLN A 370 12.44 -6.64 -49.03
CA GLN A 370 11.77 -6.79 -47.74
C GLN A 370 12.03 -5.58 -46.86
N ARG A 371 11.14 -5.29 -45.90
CA ARG A 371 11.33 -4.24 -44.90
C ARG A 371 11.26 -4.83 -43.49
N ILE A 372 12.05 -4.27 -42.59
CA ILE A 372 12.00 -4.61 -41.17
C ILE A 372 10.77 -3.95 -40.56
N VAL A 373 9.83 -4.76 -40.06
CA VAL A 373 8.59 -4.28 -39.44
C VAL A 373 8.76 -4.16 -37.94
N GLN A 374 9.32 -5.18 -37.30
CA GLN A 374 9.53 -5.20 -35.86
C GLN A 374 10.69 -6.11 -35.48
N SER A 375 11.30 -5.81 -34.34
CA SER A 375 12.20 -6.71 -33.65
C SER A 375 11.91 -6.77 -32.16
N ALA A 376 12.26 -7.90 -31.55
CA ALA A 376 12.21 -8.07 -30.11
C ALA A 376 13.19 -9.17 -29.67
N PHE A 377 13.59 -9.14 -28.40
CA PHE A 377 14.46 -10.18 -27.85
C PHE A 377 13.71 -11.48 -27.63
N TYR A 378 14.34 -12.59 -28.01
CA TYR A 378 13.85 -13.94 -27.76
C TYR A 378 14.92 -14.72 -27.00
N LYS A 379 14.61 -15.13 -25.76
CA LYS A 379 15.61 -15.69 -24.83
C LYS A 379 16.81 -14.72 -24.65
N GLU A 380 17.86 -15.17 -23.97
CA GLU A 380 19.02 -14.32 -23.64
C GLU A 380 19.98 -14.12 -24.83
N GLU A 381 19.88 -14.95 -25.87
CA GLU A 381 20.89 -15.03 -26.93
C GLU A 381 20.34 -14.85 -28.36
N LEU A 382 19.02 -14.69 -28.54
CA LEU A 382 18.42 -14.53 -29.86
C LEU A 382 17.64 -13.22 -29.98
N ILE A 383 17.57 -12.73 -31.21
CA ILE A 383 16.71 -11.62 -31.60
C ILE A 383 15.73 -12.14 -32.63
N ALA A 384 14.44 -11.92 -32.37
CA ALA A 384 13.39 -12.15 -33.34
C ALA A 384 13.24 -10.91 -34.23
N VAL A 385 13.31 -11.09 -35.54
CA VAL A 385 13.15 -10.02 -36.53
C VAL A 385 12.06 -10.39 -37.52
N VAL A 386 11.05 -9.53 -37.63
CA VAL A 386 9.95 -9.70 -38.58
C VAL A 386 10.23 -8.84 -39.81
N LEU A 387 10.33 -9.51 -40.97
CA LEU A 387 10.47 -8.89 -42.28
C LEU A 387 9.15 -9.01 -43.03
N GLU A 388 8.71 -7.93 -43.67
CA GLU A 388 7.55 -7.92 -44.57
C GLU A 388 8.02 -7.74 -46.01
N SER A 389 7.42 -8.49 -46.93
CA SER A 389 7.71 -8.33 -48.36
C SER A 389 7.09 -7.04 -48.90
N VAL A 390 7.90 -6.23 -49.59
CA VAL A 390 7.44 -4.99 -50.23
C VAL A 390 6.89 -5.26 -51.63
N THR A 391 7.32 -6.37 -52.26
CA THR A 391 7.09 -6.62 -53.68
C THR A 391 6.02 -7.65 -53.99
N SER A 392 5.63 -8.50 -53.03
CA SER A 392 4.67 -9.59 -53.27
C SER A 392 3.64 -9.70 -52.14
N ALA A 393 2.36 -9.63 -52.49
CA ALA A 393 1.25 -9.91 -51.57
C ALA A 393 1.10 -11.41 -51.26
N GLU A 394 1.72 -12.29 -52.07
CA GLU A 394 1.64 -13.75 -51.90
C GLU A 394 2.63 -14.27 -50.85
N GLN A 395 3.69 -13.51 -50.54
CA GLN A 395 4.64 -13.83 -49.49
C GLN A 395 4.60 -12.73 -48.42
N PRO A 396 3.74 -12.84 -47.40
CA PRO A 396 3.46 -11.74 -46.49
C PRO A 396 4.66 -11.31 -45.63
N GLY A 397 5.65 -12.18 -45.45
CA GLY A 397 6.84 -11.91 -44.67
C GLY A 397 7.46 -13.16 -44.06
N ASN A 398 8.55 -12.96 -43.32
CA ASN A 398 9.27 -13.99 -42.60
C ASN A 398 9.63 -13.51 -41.20
N LEU A 399 9.61 -14.42 -40.23
CA LEU A 399 10.14 -14.22 -38.89
C LEU A 399 11.49 -14.93 -38.78
N PHE A 400 12.55 -14.20 -38.44
CA PHE A 400 13.91 -14.72 -38.29
C PHE A 400 14.33 -14.72 -36.83
N LEU A 401 15.07 -15.77 -36.43
CA LEU A 401 15.77 -15.81 -35.14
C LEU A 401 17.27 -15.67 -35.37
N VAL A 402 17.82 -14.53 -35.00
CA VAL A 402 19.22 -14.17 -35.21
C VAL A 402 20.00 -14.31 -33.89
N PRO A 403 21.06 -15.15 -33.84
CA PRO A 403 21.92 -15.25 -32.66
C PRO A 403 22.74 -13.99 -32.44
N ILE A 404 22.67 -13.45 -31.22
CA ILE A 404 23.41 -12.25 -30.80
C ILE A 404 24.94 -12.48 -30.90
N ALA A 405 25.37 -13.72 -30.67
CA ALA A 405 26.79 -14.11 -30.75
C ALA A 405 27.35 -14.09 -32.19
N ALA A 406 26.49 -14.23 -33.20
CA ALA A 406 26.90 -14.24 -34.60
C ALA A 406 27.02 -12.83 -35.20
N LEU A 407 26.59 -11.79 -34.46
CA LEU A 407 26.57 -10.42 -34.95
C LEU A 407 27.99 -9.84 -35.14
N PRO A 408 28.22 -9.05 -36.20
CA PRO A 408 29.52 -8.46 -36.51
C PRO A 408 29.81 -7.23 -35.64
N TRP A 409 30.08 -7.45 -34.34
CA TRP A 409 30.31 -6.38 -33.38
C TRP A 409 31.57 -5.55 -33.71
N ALA A 410 31.38 -4.27 -34.01
CA ALA A 410 32.43 -3.25 -33.98
C ALA A 410 32.53 -2.65 -32.58
N VAL A 411 33.75 -2.39 -32.09
CA VAL A 411 34.01 -1.86 -30.74
C VAL A 411 34.41 -0.38 -30.83
N TYR A 412 33.83 0.44 -29.96
CA TYR A 412 34.03 1.87 -29.88
C TYR A 412 34.34 2.31 -28.43
N SER A 413 35.15 3.36 -28.30
CA SER A 413 35.52 3.98 -27.02
C SER A 413 34.43 4.95 -26.56
N SER A 414 33.87 4.80 -25.35
CA SER A 414 32.90 5.77 -24.81
C SER A 414 33.55 7.14 -24.51
N PRO A 415 32.86 8.28 -24.70
CA PRO A 415 31.51 8.45 -25.25
C PRO A 415 31.47 8.35 -26.79
N VAL A 416 30.42 7.72 -27.33
CA VAL A 416 30.22 7.52 -28.76
C VAL A 416 28.91 8.16 -29.19
N HIS A 417 28.94 8.98 -30.24
CA HIS A 417 27.74 9.47 -30.88
C HIS A 417 27.16 8.40 -31.81
N LEU A 418 25.83 8.26 -31.85
CA LEU A 418 25.18 7.31 -32.74
C LEU A 418 25.57 7.54 -34.21
N ASP A 419 25.79 8.78 -34.63
CA ASP A 419 26.28 9.10 -35.98
C ASP A 419 27.64 8.45 -36.29
N GLN A 420 28.51 8.24 -35.30
CA GLN A 420 29.78 7.54 -35.50
C GLN A 420 29.58 6.02 -35.62
N VAL A 421 28.60 5.46 -34.91
CA VAL A 421 28.17 4.07 -35.05
C VAL A 421 27.55 3.83 -36.42
N LEU A 422 26.70 4.77 -36.88
CA LEU A 422 26.07 4.73 -38.19
C LEU A 422 27.11 4.98 -39.30
N GLN A 423 28.09 5.86 -39.14
CA GLN A 423 29.10 6.05 -40.20
C GLN A 423 30.02 4.84 -40.41
N ALA A 424 30.07 3.92 -39.45
CA ALA A 424 30.88 2.72 -39.51
C ALA A 424 30.19 1.53 -40.24
N HIS A 425 29.26 1.81 -41.17
CA HIS A 425 28.53 0.90 -42.09
C HIS A 425 29.38 -0.17 -42.86
N ASN A 426 30.66 -0.33 -42.56
CA ASN A 426 31.54 -1.29 -43.22
C ASN A 426 31.39 -2.74 -42.71
N ASN A 427 30.69 -2.96 -41.58
CA ASN A 427 30.50 -4.28 -40.95
C ASN A 427 29.04 -4.75 -40.97
N CYS A 428 28.34 -4.56 -42.10
CA CYS A 428 26.97 -5.01 -42.22
C CYS A 428 26.88 -6.48 -42.64
N GLN A 429 25.91 -7.21 -42.07
CA GLN A 429 25.58 -8.57 -42.51
C GLN A 429 24.09 -8.72 -42.80
N ASN A 430 23.76 -9.61 -43.73
CA ASN A 430 22.37 -9.90 -44.08
C ASN A 430 21.72 -10.75 -42.99
N ILE A 431 20.48 -10.42 -42.63
CA ILE A 431 19.69 -11.17 -41.64
C ILE A 431 19.55 -12.63 -42.04
N GLU A 432 19.36 -12.92 -43.34
CA GLU A 432 19.17 -14.28 -43.85
C GLU A 432 20.42 -15.15 -43.65
N ASP A 433 21.62 -14.56 -43.80
CA ASP A 433 22.90 -15.27 -43.64
C ASP A 433 23.20 -15.61 -42.16
N LEU A 434 22.60 -14.84 -41.25
CA LEU A 434 22.81 -14.95 -39.81
C LEU A 434 21.69 -15.70 -39.07
N ALA A 435 20.55 -15.91 -39.72
CA ALA A 435 19.40 -16.52 -39.09
C ALA A 435 19.68 -17.98 -38.74
N SER A 436 19.45 -18.32 -37.47
CA SER A 436 19.49 -19.71 -37.01
C SER A 436 18.21 -20.46 -37.37
N ARG A 437 17.08 -19.76 -37.46
CA ARG A 437 15.76 -20.28 -37.83
C ARG A 437 14.96 -19.20 -38.57
N THR A 438 14.10 -19.65 -39.47
CA THR A 438 13.23 -18.81 -40.29
C THR A 438 11.84 -19.42 -40.32
N PHE A 439 10.82 -18.61 -40.08
CA PHE A 439 9.42 -19.02 -40.10
C PHE A 439 8.68 -18.21 -41.16
N ALA A 440 8.08 -18.91 -42.12
CA ALA A 440 7.26 -18.29 -43.15
C ALA A 440 5.95 -17.79 -42.55
N MET A 441 5.57 -16.56 -42.86
CA MET A 441 4.31 -16.01 -42.36
C MET A 441 3.13 -16.42 -43.23
N SER A 442 1.98 -16.66 -42.59
CA SER A 442 0.74 -17.05 -43.27
C SER A 442 -0.14 -15.86 -43.64
N ALA A 443 0.10 -14.68 -43.05
CA ALA A 443 -0.68 -13.48 -43.26
C ALA A 443 0.20 -12.22 -43.11
N PRO A 444 -0.13 -11.10 -43.76
CA PRO A 444 0.60 -9.85 -43.65
C PRO A 444 0.65 -9.37 -42.20
N VAL A 445 1.79 -8.78 -41.80
CA VAL A 445 2.05 -8.37 -40.42
C VAL A 445 1.37 -7.04 -40.13
N ASN A 446 0.60 -6.99 -39.03
CA ASN A 446 0.30 -5.74 -38.33
C ASN A 446 0.89 -5.83 -36.93
N CYS A 447 1.87 -4.98 -36.61
CA CYS A 447 2.43 -4.88 -35.26
C CYS A 447 1.31 -4.87 -34.19
N PRO A 448 1.54 -5.44 -32.99
CA PRO A 448 2.83 -5.90 -32.44
C PRO A 448 3.17 -7.41 -32.58
N LEU A 449 4.47 -7.69 -32.65
CA LEU A 449 5.12 -8.96 -32.31
C LEU A 449 5.19 -9.11 -30.79
N ILE A 450 4.74 -10.27 -30.28
CA ILE A 450 4.79 -10.65 -28.87
C ILE A 450 5.54 -11.98 -28.76
N LEU A 451 6.47 -12.08 -27.82
CA LEU A 451 7.33 -13.25 -27.64
C LEU A 451 7.24 -13.80 -26.22
N SER A 452 7.34 -15.11 -26.09
CA SER A 452 7.48 -15.81 -24.81
C SER A 452 8.72 -16.69 -24.83
N GLY A 453 9.83 -16.18 -24.30
CA GLY A 453 11.08 -16.92 -24.21
C GLY A 453 10.99 -18.20 -23.36
N SER A 454 10.12 -18.23 -22.34
CA SER A 454 9.95 -19.40 -21.46
C SER A 454 9.05 -20.49 -22.02
N ARG A 455 8.20 -20.16 -23.00
CA ARG A 455 7.29 -21.11 -23.65
C ARG A 455 7.69 -21.44 -25.08
N GLY A 456 8.71 -20.77 -25.60
CA GLY A 456 9.13 -20.97 -26.98
C GLY A 456 8.13 -20.45 -28.01
N LEU A 457 7.31 -19.43 -27.70
CA LEU A 457 6.24 -19.00 -28.59
C LEU A 457 6.46 -17.58 -29.13
N ALA A 458 6.09 -17.37 -30.39
CA ALA A 458 5.85 -16.04 -30.96
C ALA A 458 4.39 -15.87 -31.34
N CYS A 459 3.88 -14.66 -31.21
CA CYS A 459 2.57 -14.26 -31.67
C CYS A 459 2.74 -12.99 -32.52
N VAL A 460 2.28 -13.05 -33.76
CA VAL A 460 2.28 -11.92 -34.68
C VAL A 460 0.84 -11.57 -35.01
N LEU A 461 0.45 -10.34 -34.72
CA LEU A 461 -0.84 -9.82 -35.18
C LEU A 461 -0.78 -9.61 -36.69
N SER A 462 -1.83 -10.04 -37.41
CA SER A 462 -1.93 -9.85 -38.86
C SER A 462 -2.98 -8.81 -39.21
N THR A 463 -4.06 -8.76 -38.42
CA THR A 463 -5.10 -7.72 -38.48
C THR A 463 -5.56 -7.39 -37.06
N MET A 464 -6.42 -6.37 -36.91
CA MET A 464 -7.02 -6.01 -35.61
C MET A 464 -7.75 -7.16 -34.89
N GLN A 465 -8.06 -8.27 -35.59
CA GLN A 465 -8.81 -9.41 -35.05
C GLN A 465 -8.13 -10.77 -35.23
N GLN A 466 -6.97 -10.83 -35.87
CA GLN A 466 -6.30 -12.10 -36.17
C GLN A 466 -4.84 -12.07 -35.72
N ALA A 467 -4.42 -13.15 -35.08
CA ALA A 467 -3.06 -13.35 -34.63
C ALA A 467 -2.60 -14.75 -35.02
N SER A 468 -1.40 -14.83 -35.58
CA SER A 468 -0.72 -16.08 -35.90
C SER A 468 0.23 -16.43 -34.77
N MET A 469 0.12 -17.64 -34.25
CA MET A 469 1.01 -18.17 -33.23
C MET A 469 2.02 -19.12 -33.87
N TYR A 470 3.28 -18.96 -33.52
CA TYR A 470 4.39 -19.76 -34.00
C TYR A 470 5.05 -20.43 -32.80
N ASP A 471 5.23 -21.75 -32.90
CA ASP A 471 6.13 -22.47 -32.02
C ASP A 471 7.55 -22.28 -32.55
N LEU A 472 8.39 -21.62 -31.76
CA LEU A 472 9.76 -21.30 -32.10
C LEU A 472 10.74 -22.43 -31.74
N GLU A 473 10.27 -23.47 -31.03
CA GLU A 473 11.07 -24.62 -30.62
C GLU A 473 10.84 -25.83 -31.52
N GLU A 474 9.65 -25.96 -32.10
CA GLU A 474 9.33 -27.01 -33.08
C GLU A 474 10.33 -26.97 -34.26
N GLU A 475 10.93 -28.12 -34.58
CA GLU A 475 11.72 -28.29 -35.79
C GLU A 475 10.74 -28.54 -36.94
N ASP A 476 10.75 -27.70 -37.97
CA ASP A 476 9.91 -27.87 -39.15
C ASP A 476 10.10 -29.27 -39.73
N SER A 477 9.19 -30.19 -39.40
CA SER A 477 9.22 -31.58 -39.86
C SER A 477 8.80 -31.73 -41.33
N ALA A 478 8.85 -30.65 -42.11
CA ALA A 478 8.30 -30.56 -43.45
C ALA A 478 9.29 -30.91 -44.58
N GLN A 479 10.48 -31.43 -44.26
CA GLN A 479 11.45 -31.92 -45.26
C GLN A 479 11.41 -33.44 -45.44
N ALA A 480 10.22 -34.05 -45.46
CA ALA A 480 10.06 -35.51 -45.59
C ALA A 480 9.20 -35.98 -46.79
N ASP A 481 8.63 -35.10 -47.60
CA ASP A 481 7.82 -35.49 -48.77
C ASP A 481 8.33 -34.81 -50.06
N ALA A 482 9.52 -35.20 -50.49
CA ALA A 482 10.00 -35.02 -51.86
C ALA A 482 11.03 -36.10 -52.19
N ASP A 483 10.56 -37.34 -52.39
CA ASP A 483 11.20 -38.37 -53.21
C ASP A 483 10.19 -38.87 -54.25
#